data_AF-A0A959QK85-F1
#
_entry.id   AF-A0A959QK85-F1
#
_cell.length_a   1.000
_cell.length_b   1.000
_cell.length_c   1.000
_cell.angle_alpha   90.00
_cell.angle_beta   90.00
_cell.angle_gamma   90.00
#
_symmetry.space_group_name_H-M   'P 1'
#
loop_
_entity.id
_entity.type
_entity.pdbx_description
1 polymer ?
#
loop_
_entity_poly.entity_id
_entity_poly.type
_entity_poly.pdbx_seq_one_letter_code
_entity_poly.pdbx_strand_id
1 'polypeptide(L)'
;MLKTLKVVLAGAFLLALIAVLFYGWAWSEARHAQGCDRFVIDSYELRTGVNIPELTSWNCHRDQSGRRISVYTLDTDLEDYIRKAGFLRTSQALDQLLFSFDLLEPDEQVWSNDLYTVSGLSGNGEPWRMVLDRVHARLWVEIQFATV
;
A
#
# COMPACT_ATOMS: atom_id res chain seq x y z
N MET A 1 -6.73 26.51 -46.65
CA MET A 1 -5.91 25.47 -45.99
C MET A 1 -5.36 25.90 -44.63
N LEU A 2 -4.72 27.07 -44.50
CA LEU A 2 -4.13 27.49 -43.21
C LEU A 2 -5.17 27.70 -42.07
N LYS A 3 -6.39 28.15 -42.41
CA LYS A 3 -7.48 28.35 -41.44
C LYS A 3 -8.06 27.04 -40.92
N THR A 4 -8.26 26.06 -41.80
CA THR A 4 -8.73 24.72 -41.43
C THR A 4 -7.71 23.96 -40.60
N LEU A 5 -6.41 24.09 -40.90
CA LEU A 5 -5.33 23.48 -40.10
C LEU A 5 -5.30 24.01 -38.65
N LYS A 6 -5.50 25.31 -38.45
CA LYS A 6 -5.54 25.92 -37.11
C LYS A 6 -6.72 25.42 -36.26
N VAL A 7 -7.88 25.22 -36.88
CA VAL A 7 -9.07 24.67 -36.19
C VAL A 7 -8.85 23.22 -35.79
N VAL A 8 -8.24 22.40 -36.65
CA VAL A 8 -7.91 21.00 -36.33
C VAL A 8 -6.89 20.89 -35.20
N LEU A 9 -5.83 21.72 -35.22
CA LEU A 9 -4.83 21.76 -34.15
C LEU A 9 -5.42 22.19 -32.80
N ALA A 10 -6.30 23.21 -32.81
CA ALA A 10 -6.99 23.64 -31.60
C ALA A 10 -7.91 22.55 -31.03
N GLY A 11 -8.62 21.82 -31.89
CA GLY A 11 -9.46 20.69 -31.48
C GLY A 11 -8.65 19.52 -30.89
N ALA A 12 -7.51 19.17 -31.53
CA ALA A 12 -6.63 18.12 -31.03
C ALA A 12 -5.99 18.48 -29.68
N PHE A 13 -5.58 19.75 -29.50
CA PHE A 13 -5.04 20.22 -28.23
C PHE A 13 -6.08 20.17 -27.10
N LEU A 14 -7.33 20.56 -27.39
CA LEU A 14 -8.42 20.49 -26.42
C LEU A 14 -8.70 19.04 -25.99
N LEU A 15 -8.73 18.10 -26.95
CA LEU A 15 -8.90 16.67 -26.66
C LEU A 15 -7.75 16.11 -25.81
N ALA A 16 -6.51 16.49 -26.10
CA ALA A 16 -5.35 16.09 -25.30
C ALA A 16 -5.44 16.62 -23.85
N LEU A 17 -5.88 17.87 -23.68
CA LEU A 17 -6.10 18.46 -22.36
C LEU A 17 -7.18 17.72 -21.56
N ILE A 18 -8.31 17.40 -22.21
CA ILE A 18 -9.39 16.61 -21.59
C ILE A 18 -8.88 15.23 -21.19
N ALA A 19 -8.09 14.56 -22.05
CA ALA A 19 -7.51 13.27 -21.73
C ALA A 19 -6.59 13.35 -20.50
N VAL A 20 -5.67 14.32 -20.45
CA VAL A 20 -4.78 14.52 -19.30
C VAL A 20 -5.56 14.78 -18.00
N LEU A 21 -6.59 15.62 -18.06
CA LEU A 21 -7.45 15.90 -16.90
C LEU A 21 -8.24 14.66 -16.45
N PHE A 22 -8.76 13.89 -17.40
CA PHE A 22 -9.51 12.67 -17.11
C PHE A 22 -8.61 11.59 -16.50
N TYR A 23 -7.40 11.40 -17.04
CA TYR A 23 -6.40 10.48 -16.46
C TYR A 23 -5.96 10.93 -15.07
N GLY A 24 -5.72 12.23 -14.86
CA GLY A 24 -5.37 12.76 -13.54
C GLY A 24 -6.48 12.56 -12.50
N TRP A 25 -7.74 12.79 -12.90
CA TRP A 25 -8.90 12.56 -12.05
C TRP A 25 -9.09 11.07 -11.73
N ALA A 26 -9.06 10.20 -12.73
CA ALA A 26 -9.18 8.74 -12.53
C ALA A 26 -8.06 8.18 -11.64
N TRP A 27 -6.83 8.69 -11.77
CA TRP A 27 -5.71 8.29 -10.92
C TRP A 27 -5.86 8.82 -9.48
N SER A 28 -6.44 10.01 -9.30
CA SER A 28 -6.82 10.52 -7.98
C SER A 28 -7.88 9.64 -7.33
N GLU A 29 -8.92 9.27 -8.07
CA GLU A 29 -10.00 8.41 -7.58
C GLU A 29 -9.48 7.01 -7.25
N ALA A 30 -8.58 6.44 -8.05
CA ALA A 30 -7.93 5.17 -7.75
C ALA A 30 -7.09 5.21 -6.46
N ARG A 31 -6.49 6.36 -6.11
CA ARG A 31 -5.84 6.56 -4.80
C ARG A 31 -6.85 6.63 -3.64
N HIS A 32 -8.09 7.00 -3.92
CA HIS A 32 -9.17 7.11 -2.93
C HIS A 32 -10.09 5.89 -2.92
N ALA A 33 -9.97 4.99 -3.91
CA ALA A 33 -10.77 3.80 -4.05
C ALA A 33 -10.82 3.05 -2.72
N GLN A 34 -12.04 2.86 -2.23
CA GLN A 34 -12.33 2.28 -0.92
C GLN A 34 -12.09 0.77 -0.87
N GLY A 35 -11.84 0.14 -2.02
CA GLY A 35 -11.69 -1.31 -2.16
C GLY A 35 -10.31 -1.79 -1.70
N CYS A 36 -10.31 -2.74 -0.78
CA CYS A 36 -9.15 -3.56 -0.40
C CYS A 36 -8.89 -4.67 -1.43
N ASP A 37 -8.93 -4.31 -2.72
CA ASP A 37 -8.80 -5.25 -3.84
C ASP A 37 -7.32 -5.55 -4.13
N ARG A 38 -7.00 -6.56 -4.95
CA ARG A 38 -5.61 -6.93 -5.32
C ARG A 38 -4.73 -5.75 -5.77
N PHE A 39 -5.32 -4.69 -6.36
CA PHE A 39 -4.61 -3.44 -6.70
C PHE A 39 -3.91 -2.78 -5.49
N VAL A 40 -4.35 -3.08 -4.27
CA VAL A 40 -3.76 -2.61 -3.02
C VAL A 40 -2.38 -3.24 -2.80
N ILE A 41 -2.18 -4.51 -3.13
CA ILE A 41 -0.88 -5.20 -2.99
C ILE A 41 0.14 -4.56 -3.93
N ASP A 42 -0.17 -4.48 -5.22
CA ASP A 42 0.70 -3.83 -6.21
C ASP A 42 1.03 -2.38 -5.79
N SER A 43 0.05 -1.66 -5.21
CA SER A 43 0.28 -0.31 -4.71
C SER A 43 1.25 -0.25 -3.53
N TYR A 44 1.24 -1.27 -2.65
CA TYR A 44 2.21 -1.36 -1.57
C TYR A 44 3.59 -1.71 -2.12
N GLU A 45 3.71 -2.72 -2.97
CA GLU A 45 4.99 -3.13 -3.56
C GLU A 45 5.68 -1.98 -4.31
N LEU A 46 4.92 -1.25 -5.13
CA LEU A 46 5.43 -0.07 -5.85
C LEU A 46 5.88 1.05 -4.92
N ARG A 47 5.29 1.18 -3.73
CA ARG A 47 5.60 2.26 -2.78
C ARG A 47 6.70 1.90 -1.78
N THR A 48 6.77 0.64 -1.38
CA THR A 48 7.72 0.16 -0.38
C THR A 48 8.98 -0.43 -1.01
N GLY A 49 8.90 -0.88 -2.28
CA GLY A 49 9.95 -1.66 -2.94
C GLY A 49 10.09 -3.09 -2.40
N VAL A 50 9.15 -3.52 -1.54
CA VAL A 50 9.13 -4.86 -0.94
C VAL A 50 8.01 -5.66 -1.62
N ASN A 51 8.40 -6.75 -2.28
CA ASN A 51 7.44 -7.66 -2.90
C ASN A 51 6.72 -8.46 -1.82
N ILE A 52 5.39 -8.52 -1.89
CA ILE A 52 4.56 -9.32 -0.99
C ILE A 52 4.38 -10.70 -1.64
N PRO A 53 4.68 -11.80 -0.94
CA PRO A 53 4.63 -13.14 -1.53
C PRO A 53 3.19 -13.61 -1.71
N GLU A 54 3.02 -14.85 -2.17
CA GLU A 54 1.70 -15.46 -2.32
C GLU A 54 0.92 -15.49 -1.00
N LEU A 55 -0.41 -15.31 -1.12
CA LEU A 55 -1.32 -15.08 0.00
C LEU A 55 -2.43 -16.12 0.01
N THR A 56 -2.80 -16.60 1.20
CA THR A 56 -4.00 -17.41 1.40
C THR A 56 -5.23 -16.56 1.69
N SER A 57 -5.05 -15.46 2.44
CA SER A 57 -6.11 -14.51 2.78
C SER A 57 -5.55 -13.11 3.02
N TRP A 58 -6.41 -12.11 2.88
CA TRP A 58 -6.09 -10.73 3.20
C TRP A 58 -7.32 -10.02 3.77
N ASN A 59 -7.06 -9.07 4.65
CA ASN A 59 -8.03 -8.09 5.11
C ASN A 59 -7.39 -6.71 5.08
N CYS A 60 -8.20 -5.65 5.03
CA CYS A 60 -7.66 -4.30 5.04
C CYS A 60 -8.63 -3.30 5.66
N HIS A 61 -8.03 -2.38 6.40
CA HIS A 61 -8.72 -1.41 7.22
C HIS A 61 -8.19 -0.02 6.91
N ARG A 62 -9.09 0.94 6.90
CA ARG A 62 -8.78 2.33 6.63
C ARG A 62 -9.66 3.24 7.46
N ASP A 63 -9.09 4.33 7.95
CA ASP A 63 -9.85 5.39 8.61
C ASP A 63 -9.96 6.66 7.75
N GLN A 64 -10.75 7.62 8.23
CA GLN A 64 -10.95 8.91 7.57
C GLN A 64 -9.70 9.80 7.59
N SER A 65 -8.72 9.50 8.45
CA SER A 65 -7.45 10.24 8.54
C SER A 65 -6.44 9.80 7.47
N GLY A 66 -6.77 8.79 6.67
CA GLY A 66 -5.88 8.27 5.64
C GLY A 66 -4.88 7.25 6.17
N ARG A 67 -5.05 6.72 7.38
CA ARG A 67 -4.31 5.53 7.84
C ARG A 67 -4.89 4.31 7.14
N ARG A 68 -4.02 3.49 6.53
CA ARG A 68 -4.40 2.21 5.92
C ARG A 68 -3.48 1.12 6.43
N ILE A 69 -4.08 0.05 6.96
CA ILE A 69 -3.38 -1.17 7.36
C ILE A 69 -3.99 -2.37 6.63
N SER A 70 -3.15 -3.21 6.08
CA SER A 70 -3.55 -4.47 5.45
C SER A 70 -2.93 -5.63 6.21
N VAL A 71 -3.73 -6.66 6.45
CA VAL A 71 -3.34 -7.88 7.14
C VAL A 71 -3.35 -9.01 6.13
N TYR A 72 -2.21 -9.67 5.97
CA TYR A 72 -2.00 -10.73 5.00
C TYR A 72 -1.65 -12.03 5.72
N THR A 73 -2.20 -13.15 5.25
CA THR A 73 -1.74 -14.48 5.61
C THR A 73 -0.95 -15.05 4.44
N LEU A 74 0.33 -15.33 4.68
CA LEU A 74 1.29 -15.70 3.64
C LEU A 74 1.28 -17.22 3.40
N ASP A 75 1.43 -17.62 2.15
CA ASP A 75 1.67 -19.01 1.72
C ASP A 75 3.08 -19.14 1.13
N THR A 76 4.10 -18.96 1.96
CA THR A 76 5.49 -18.97 1.47
C THR A 76 6.50 -19.39 2.52
N ASP A 77 7.73 -19.66 2.08
CA ASP A 77 8.88 -19.82 2.96
C ASP A 77 9.29 -18.47 3.56
N LEU A 78 8.98 -18.29 4.84
CA LEU A 78 9.21 -17.05 5.55
C LEU A 78 10.70 -16.74 5.76
N GLU A 79 11.59 -17.73 5.84
CA GLU A 79 13.01 -17.45 6.10
C GLU A 79 13.68 -16.77 4.90
N ASP A 80 13.42 -17.28 3.68
CA ASP A 80 13.91 -16.64 2.47
C ASP A 80 13.28 -15.26 2.28
N TYR A 81 11.98 -15.13 2.55
CA TYR A 81 11.27 -13.86 2.45
C TYR A 81 11.83 -12.80 3.41
N ILE A 82 11.98 -13.12 4.71
CA ILE A 82 12.57 -12.24 5.73
C ILE A 82 13.93 -11.72 5.27
N ARG A 83 14.79 -12.61 4.79
CA ARG A 83 16.14 -12.26 4.33
C ARG A 83 16.12 -11.35 3.11
N LYS A 84 15.33 -11.69 2.08
CA LYS A 84 15.28 -10.92 0.82
C LYS A 84 14.66 -9.54 1.00
N ALA A 85 13.61 -9.43 1.82
CA ALA A 85 12.92 -8.17 2.09
C ALA A 85 13.62 -7.33 3.19
N GLY A 86 14.70 -7.83 3.80
CA GLY A 86 15.50 -7.06 4.76
C GLY A 86 14.83 -6.83 6.11
N PHE A 87 13.96 -7.77 6.51
CA PHE A 87 13.29 -7.72 7.81
C PHE A 87 14.29 -7.90 8.96
N LEU A 88 14.13 -7.09 10.01
CA LEU A 88 14.91 -7.18 11.24
C LEU A 88 14.05 -7.67 12.39
N ARG A 89 14.56 -8.63 13.16
CA ARG A 89 13.86 -9.14 14.35
C ARG A 89 13.71 -8.03 15.39
N THR A 90 12.56 -7.98 16.05
CA THR A 90 12.26 -6.98 17.09
C THR A 90 11.71 -7.64 18.35
N SER A 91 11.94 -7.01 19.50
CA SER A 91 11.37 -7.39 20.79
C SER A 91 10.17 -6.53 21.18
N GLN A 92 9.77 -5.58 20.34
CA GLN A 92 8.63 -4.71 20.57
C GLN A 92 7.33 -5.48 20.36
N ALA A 93 6.30 -5.08 21.08
CA ALA A 93 4.96 -5.61 20.89
C ALA A 93 4.31 -5.06 19.61
N LEU A 94 3.33 -5.78 19.07
CA LEU A 94 2.68 -5.45 17.80
C LEU A 94 2.01 -4.06 17.83
N ASP A 95 1.38 -3.71 18.95
CA ASP A 95 0.73 -2.42 19.21
C ASP A 95 1.72 -1.23 19.26
N GLN A 96 2.98 -1.50 19.58
CA GLN A 96 4.06 -0.49 19.56
C GLN A 96 4.64 -0.30 18.15
N LEU A 97 4.52 -1.33 17.31
CA LEU A 97 5.05 -1.32 15.95
C LEU A 97 4.09 -0.67 14.95
N LEU A 98 2.77 -0.79 15.16
CA LEU A 98 1.77 -0.33 14.19
C LEU A 98 1.20 1.05 14.53
N PHE A 99 1.11 1.94 13.54
CA PHE A 99 0.46 3.25 13.65
C PHE A 99 -1.07 3.15 13.74
N SER A 100 -1.62 2.06 13.20
CA SER A 100 -3.05 1.88 12.99
C SER A 100 -3.60 0.63 13.69
N PHE A 101 -2.96 0.24 14.80
CA PHE A 101 -3.34 -0.95 15.57
C PHE A 101 -4.81 -0.94 16.00
N ASP A 102 -5.35 0.25 16.30
CA ASP A 102 -6.74 0.47 16.70
C ASP A 102 -7.77 0.12 15.61
N LEU A 103 -7.33 -0.04 14.35
CA LEU A 103 -8.20 -0.43 13.24
C LEU A 103 -8.32 -1.94 13.07
N LEU A 104 -7.49 -2.73 13.73
CA LEU A 104 -7.46 -4.19 13.57
C LEU A 104 -8.61 -4.86 14.33
N GLU A 105 -9.18 -5.89 13.73
CA GLU A 105 -10.12 -6.78 14.41
C GLU A 105 -9.42 -7.60 15.51
N PRO A 106 -10.12 -8.04 16.57
CA PRO A 106 -9.49 -8.75 17.68
C PRO A 106 -8.71 -10.01 17.29
N ASP A 107 -9.15 -10.74 16.27
CA ASP A 107 -8.48 -11.93 15.74
C ASP A 107 -7.29 -11.59 14.83
N GLU A 108 -7.16 -10.34 14.40
CA GLU A 108 -6.02 -9.80 13.65
C GLU A 108 -4.87 -9.35 14.56
N GLN A 109 -5.18 -9.02 15.81
CA GLN A 109 -4.24 -8.61 16.86
C GLN A 109 -3.57 -9.82 17.51
N VAL A 110 -2.83 -10.60 16.70
CA VAL A 110 -2.15 -11.80 17.19
C VAL A 110 -0.88 -11.43 17.96
N TRP A 111 -0.82 -11.91 19.19
CA TRP A 111 0.35 -11.76 20.06
C TRP A 111 1.37 -12.84 19.75
N SER A 112 2.54 -12.42 19.29
CA SER A 112 3.68 -13.29 19.00
C SER A 112 4.96 -12.66 19.54
N ASN A 113 5.88 -13.53 19.98
CA ASN A 113 7.21 -13.11 20.43
C ASN A 113 8.25 -13.19 19.31
N ASP A 114 7.85 -13.56 18.09
CA ASP A 114 8.74 -13.70 16.95
C ASP A 114 8.31 -12.77 15.81
N LEU A 115 8.43 -11.47 16.11
CA LEU A 115 8.11 -10.40 15.19
C LEU A 115 9.36 -9.89 14.48
N TYR A 116 9.14 -9.53 13.23
CA TYR A 116 10.13 -8.93 12.36
C TYR A 116 9.54 -7.66 11.76
N THR A 117 10.37 -6.64 11.56
CA THR A 117 9.92 -5.37 10.98
C THR A 117 10.88 -4.86 9.92
N VAL A 118 10.31 -4.21 8.92
CA VAL A 118 11.00 -3.35 7.98
C VAL A 118 10.16 -2.09 7.78
N SER A 119 10.80 -0.94 7.61
CA SER A 119 10.11 0.33 7.44
C SER A 119 10.92 1.28 6.57
N GLY A 120 10.26 2.26 6.00
CA GLY A 120 10.91 3.28 5.19
C GLY A 120 9.99 4.45 4.88
N LEU A 121 10.41 5.22 3.88
CA LEU A 121 9.62 6.29 3.29
C LEU A 121 9.31 5.90 1.83
N SER A 122 8.08 6.16 1.39
CA SER A 122 7.71 6.00 -0.02
C SER A 122 8.41 7.05 -0.88
N GLY A 123 8.35 6.91 -2.21
CA GLY A 123 8.88 7.92 -3.13
C GLY A 123 8.29 9.33 -2.94
N ASN A 124 7.14 9.45 -2.27
CA ASN A 124 6.48 10.71 -1.94
C ASN A 124 6.70 11.14 -0.47
N GLY A 125 7.57 10.46 0.27
CA GLY A 125 7.86 10.75 1.68
C GLY A 125 6.83 10.24 2.68
N GLU A 126 5.89 9.38 2.26
CA GLU A 126 4.91 8.78 3.18
C GLU A 126 5.59 7.67 3.99
N PRO A 127 5.51 7.68 5.33
CA PRO A 127 6.09 6.62 6.13
C PRO A 127 5.28 5.34 5.96
N TRP A 128 6.01 4.24 5.86
CA TRP A 128 5.45 2.91 5.75
C TRP A 128 6.18 1.94 6.64
N ARG A 129 5.47 0.91 7.07
CA ARG A 129 6.03 -0.17 7.87
C ARG A 129 5.37 -1.50 7.51
N MET A 130 6.18 -2.53 7.55
CA MET A 130 5.74 -3.91 7.54
C MET A 130 6.14 -4.57 8.85
N VAL A 131 5.22 -5.36 9.41
CA VAL A 131 5.47 -6.23 10.56
C VAL A 131 5.12 -7.63 10.14
N LEU A 132 6.01 -8.59 10.34
CA LEU A 132 5.81 -9.99 10.03
C LEU A 132 5.88 -10.79 11.33
N ASP A 133 4.82 -11.55 11.59
CA ASP A 133 4.82 -12.62 12.58
C ASP A 133 5.14 -13.94 11.88
N ARG A 134 6.30 -14.48 12.22
CA ARG A 134 6.79 -15.72 11.63
C ARG A 134 5.97 -16.94 12.08
N VAL A 135 5.42 -16.94 13.31
CA VAL A 135 4.74 -18.10 13.89
C VAL A 135 3.41 -18.35 13.19
N HIS A 136 2.66 -17.30 12.91
CA HIS A 136 1.33 -17.37 12.32
C HIS A 136 1.31 -17.02 10.83
N ALA A 137 2.48 -16.87 10.21
CA ALA A 137 2.65 -16.45 8.81
C ALA A 137 1.82 -15.21 8.46
N ARG A 138 1.80 -14.22 9.37
CA ARG A 138 0.96 -13.03 9.23
C ARG A 138 1.79 -11.77 9.01
N LEU A 139 1.43 -10.99 8.01
CA LEU A 139 2.11 -9.76 7.61
C LEU A 139 1.14 -8.59 7.72
N TRP A 140 1.46 -7.61 8.55
CA TRP A 140 0.79 -6.31 8.60
C TRP A 140 1.58 -5.32 7.76
N VAL A 141 0.91 -4.61 6.86
CA VAL A 141 1.49 -3.58 6.02
C VAL A 141 0.69 -2.30 6.16
N GLU A 142 1.34 -1.22 6.57
CA GLU A 142 0.70 0.08 6.69
C GLU A 142 1.50 1.17 5.98
N ILE A 143 0.75 2.11 5.39
CA ILE A 143 1.25 3.36 4.84
C ILE A 143 0.41 4.47 5.46
N GLN A 144 1.07 5.51 5.96
CA GLN A 144 0.40 6.72 6.39
C GLN A 144 0.37 7.71 5.23
N PHE A 145 -0.78 7.83 4.57
CA PHE A 145 -0.92 8.77 3.46
C PHE A 145 -0.94 10.20 3.98
N ALA A 146 -0.28 11.11 3.27
CA ALA A 146 -0.42 12.53 3.55
C ALA A 146 -1.86 12.96 3.28
N THR A 147 -2.54 13.52 4.29
CA THR A 147 -3.83 14.18 4.10
C THR A 147 -3.62 15.42 3.24
N VAL A 148 -4.24 15.45 2.06
CA VAL A 148 -4.30 16.64 1.19
C VAL A 148 -5.45 17.52 1.62
#